data_AF-A0A5C7PQ33-F1
#
_entry.id   AF-A0A5C7PQ33-F1
#
_cell.length_a   1.000
_cell.length_b   1.000
_cell.length_c   1.000
_cell.angle_alpha   90.00
_cell.angle_beta   90.00
_cell.angle_gamma   90.00
#
_symmetry.space_group_name_H-M   'P 1'
#
loop_
_entity.id
_entity.type
_entity.pdbx_description
1 polymer ?
#
loop_
_entity_poly.entity_id
_entity_poly.type
_entity_poly.pdbx_seq_one_letter_code
_entity_poly.pdbx_strand_id
1 'polypeptide(L)'
;MQLFFLISGYLLVQSADRRRWAPFLAGRAVRILPCYWVALCAAAWMLGRPLVPAGADEVLDYLASVFALGHLRPYGLYRFDSLFVSWTLTIEWTWYLGLPLLAWAAARSGRPVRFWCAAAIAAAVLSHLWVMAAQAGRLDGVYAEPFRRITPDPAALEALRVAFVTVAAPAQWTYFLIGALMRVAQDRVASIPVWAAVLVALVLLGDPARTAALSGTDPTVATGIGLAGLFVLALRVPAGARWLLPLHRVGDLSYPLYLLHVPVTMAIVQRVAPGPMRTALVCLGVTVAAALMHRFVELPTRAAGARLARRGPRAIIDVPTNPRGDR
;
A
#
# COMPACT_ATOMS: atom_id res chain seq x y z
N MET A 1 2.94 -1.69 -6.55
CA MET A 1 1.96 -1.32 -5.50
C MET A 1 1.13 -2.49 -4.97
N GLN A 2 0.61 -3.41 -5.80
CA GLN A 2 -0.26 -4.52 -5.35
C GLN A 2 0.38 -5.43 -4.28
N LEU A 3 1.68 -5.70 -4.40
CA LEU A 3 2.43 -6.46 -3.39
C LEU A 3 2.42 -5.79 -2.01
N PHE A 4 2.47 -4.44 -1.96
CA PHE A 4 2.36 -3.69 -0.70
C PHE A 4 1.02 -3.96 -0.03
N PHE A 5 -0.10 -3.93 -0.77
CA PHE A 5 -1.42 -4.21 -0.23
C PHE A 5 -1.57 -5.65 0.28
N LEU A 6 -0.99 -6.62 -0.44
CA LEU A 6 -0.96 -8.02 0.00
C LEU A 6 -0.17 -8.19 1.30
N ILE A 7 1.05 -7.66 1.37
CA ILE A 7 1.88 -7.71 2.58
C ILE A 7 1.19 -7.00 3.74
N SER A 8 0.58 -5.83 3.50
CA SER A 8 -0.18 -5.10 4.52
C SER A 8 -1.36 -5.94 5.02
N GLY A 9 -2.16 -6.56 4.15
CA GLY A 9 -3.24 -7.47 4.54
C GLY A 9 -2.76 -8.58 5.50
N TYR A 10 -1.64 -9.23 5.16
CA TYR A 10 -1.03 -10.29 5.98
C TYR A 10 -0.56 -9.77 7.35
N LEU A 11 0.25 -8.71 7.37
CA LEU A 11 0.87 -8.18 8.58
C LEU A 11 -0.14 -7.53 9.53
N LEU A 12 -1.22 -6.96 8.99
CA LEU A 12 -2.25 -6.29 9.78
C LEU A 12 -3.09 -7.30 10.56
N VAL A 13 -3.47 -8.42 9.94
CA VAL A 13 -4.09 -9.54 10.66
C VAL A 13 -3.13 -10.07 11.73
N GLN A 14 -1.86 -10.33 11.39
CA GLN A 14 -0.86 -10.81 12.34
C GLN A 14 -0.65 -9.88 13.55
N SER A 15 -0.74 -8.56 13.34
CA SER A 15 -0.51 -7.57 14.39
C SER A 15 -1.76 -7.32 15.24
N ALA A 16 -2.95 -7.42 14.65
CA ALA A 16 -4.24 -7.24 15.33
C ALA A 16 -4.51 -8.35 16.37
N ASP A 17 -3.97 -9.56 16.15
CA ASP A 17 -3.97 -10.66 17.13
C ASP A 17 -3.34 -10.28 18.48
N ARG A 18 -2.50 -9.23 18.52
CA ARG A 18 -1.62 -8.97 19.68
C ARG A 18 -1.96 -7.70 20.47
N ARG A 19 -2.88 -6.83 20.01
CA ARG A 19 -3.03 -5.44 20.54
C ARG A 19 -4.46 -4.92 20.46
N ARG A 20 -4.85 -3.98 21.35
CA ARG A 20 -6.07 -3.14 21.28
C ARG A 20 -6.04 -2.15 20.11
N TRP A 21 -7.22 -1.77 19.58
CA TRP A 21 -7.33 -1.13 18.25
C TRP A 21 -6.73 0.28 18.22
N ALA A 22 -7.07 1.12 19.21
CA ALA A 22 -6.56 2.48 19.28
C ALA A 22 -5.02 2.56 19.50
N PRO A 23 -4.42 1.81 20.44
CA PRO A 23 -2.95 1.75 20.57
C PRO A 23 -2.25 1.24 19.31
N PHE A 24 -2.89 0.32 18.58
CA PHE A 24 -2.38 -0.18 17.31
C PHE A 24 -2.33 0.93 16.25
N LEU A 25 -3.43 1.67 16.06
CA LEU A 25 -3.47 2.80 15.12
C LEU A 25 -2.48 3.91 15.51
N ALA A 26 -2.41 4.27 16.79
CA ALA A 26 -1.46 5.28 17.27
C ALA A 26 0.00 4.86 17.00
N GLY A 27 0.34 3.60 17.26
CA GLY A 27 1.68 3.07 16.97
C GLY A 27 2.04 3.10 15.48
N ARG A 28 1.06 2.91 14.58
CA ARG A 28 1.28 3.04 13.14
C ARG A 28 1.38 4.49 12.70
N ALA A 29 0.53 5.37 13.22
CA ALA A 29 0.58 6.81 12.95
C ALA A 29 1.96 7.39 13.29
N VAL A 30 2.49 7.09 14.48
CA VAL A 30 3.83 7.54 14.91
C VAL A 30 4.94 6.99 14.02
N ARG A 31 4.78 5.79 13.44
CA ARG A 31 5.77 5.19 12.55
C ARG A 31 5.73 5.74 11.12
N ILE A 32 4.54 6.11 10.63
CA ILE A 32 4.30 6.45 9.21
C ILE A 32 4.30 7.97 9.02
N LEU A 33 3.47 8.70 9.78
CA LEU A 33 3.18 10.11 9.53
C LEU A 33 4.40 11.04 9.59
N PRO A 34 5.36 10.89 10.52
CA PRO A 34 6.50 11.80 10.56
C PRO A 34 7.37 11.76 9.30
N CYS A 35 7.71 10.58 8.80
CA CYS A 35 8.44 10.45 7.54
C CYS A 35 7.61 10.92 6.36
N TYR A 36 6.31 10.62 6.35
CA TYR A 36 5.39 11.10 5.34
C TYR A 36 5.39 12.64 5.27
N TRP A 37 5.27 13.34 6.40
CA TRP A 37 5.27 14.80 6.45
C TRP A 37 6.60 15.41 6.00
N VAL A 38 7.73 14.86 6.47
CA VAL A 38 9.05 15.33 6.02
C VAL A 38 9.21 15.15 4.52
N ALA A 39 8.83 13.99 3.99
CA ALA A 39 8.89 13.73 2.56
C ALA A 39 7.94 14.64 1.78
N LEU A 40 6.71 14.86 2.26
CA LEU A 40 5.72 15.72 1.64
C LEU A 40 6.26 17.16 1.52
N CYS A 41 6.80 17.71 2.62
CA CYS A 41 7.39 19.04 2.63
C CYS A 41 8.62 19.15 1.72
N ALA A 42 9.52 18.16 1.78
CA ALA A 42 10.72 18.14 0.93
C ALA A 42 10.33 18.07 -0.56
N ALA A 43 9.39 17.20 -0.92
CA ALA A 43 8.89 17.06 -2.27
C ALA A 43 8.21 18.34 -2.76
N ALA A 44 7.36 18.97 -1.95
CA ALA A 44 6.73 20.23 -2.30
C ALA A 44 7.78 21.33 -2.54
N TRP A 45 8.79 21.44 -1.68
CA TRP A 45 9.88 22.39 -1.87
C TRP A 45 10.68 22.13 -3.15
N MET A 46 11.10 20.89 -3.41
CA MET A 46 11.88 20.51 -4.60
C MET A 46 11.16 20.79 -5.93
N LEU A 47 9.83 20.64 -5.91
CA LEU A 47 8.96 20.78 -7.08
C LEU A 47 8.26 22.15 -7.16
N GLY A 48 8.54 23.07 -6.23
CA GLY A 48 7.93 24.40 -6.21
C GLY A 48 6.41 24.39 -5.97
N ARG A 49 5.91 23.42 -5.21
CA ARG A 49 4.48 23.22 -4.92
C ARG A 49 4.06 23.90 -3.61
N PRO A 50 2.78 24.29 -3.47
CA PRO A 50 2.31 24.96 -2.26
C PRO A 50 2.39 24.03 -1.04
N LEU A 51 2.93 24.57 0.06
CA LEU A 51 3.03 23.89 1.37
C LEU A 51 1.86 24.21 2.29
N VAL A 52 1.08 25.24 1.98
CA VAL A 52 -0.02 25.75 2.80
C VAL A 52 -1.19 26.15 1.91
N PRO A 53 -2.44 26.08 2.42
CA PRO A 53 -3.60 26.53 1.67
C PRO A 53 -3.55 28.04 1.39
N ALA A 54 -4.02 28.47 0.22
CA ALA A 54 -4.11 29.89 -0.13
C ALA A 54 -5.36 30.58 0.45
N GLY A 55 -6.40 29.79 0.77
CA GLY A 55 -7.69 30.27 1.25
C GLY A 55 -8.42 29.22 2.10
N ALA A 56 -9.53 29.62 2.72
CA ALA A 56 -10.32 28.77 3.60
C ALA A 56 -10.96 27.57 2.88
N ASP A 57 -11.26 27.72 1.60
CA ASP A 57 -11.83 26.69 0.72
C ASP A 57 -10.86 25.52 0.48
N GLU A 58 -9.55 25.75 0.59
CA GLU A 58 -8.52 24.72 0.39
C GLU A 58 -8.13 23.99 1.67
N VAL A 59 -8.60 24.41 2.85
CA VAL A 59 -8.16 23.87 4.14
C VAL A 59 -8.46 22.37 4.26
N LEU A 60 -9.64 21.93 3.82
CA LEU A 60 -10.00 20.51 3.86
C LEU A 60 -9.16 19.67 2.88
N ASP A 61 -8.84 20.21 1.71
CA ASP A 61 -7.98 19.57 0.72
C ASP A 61 -6.54 19.44 1.23
N TYR A 62 -6.04 20.48 1.91
CA TYR A 62 -4.76 20.46 2.59
C TYR A 62 -4.72 19.43 3.72
N LEU A 63 -5.71 19.41 4.61
CA LEU A 63 -5.80 18.42 5.69
C LEU A 63 -5.88 16.99 5.14
N ALA A 64 -6.61 16.77 4.04
CA ALA A 64 -6.64 15.48 3.38
C ALA A 64 -5.25 15.05 2.88
N SER A 65 -4.45 15.97 2.34
CA SER A 65 -3.05 15.69 1.99
C SER A 65 -2.21 15.37 3.24
N VAL A 66 -2.26 16.19 4.28
CA VAL A 66 -1.47 16.01 5.52
C VAL A 66 -1.70 14.63 6.18
N PHE A 67 -2.93 14.10 6.13
CA PHE A 67 -3.26 12.80 6.71
C PHE A 67 -3.20 11.63 5.72
N ALA A 68 -2.63 11.84 4.53
CA ALA A 68 -2.56 10.85 3.45
C ALA A 68 -3.94 10.29 3.05
N LEU A 69 -4.94 11.17 3.00
CA LEU A 69 -6.32 10.95 2.58
C LEU A 69 -6.64 11.62 1.23
N GLY A 70 -5.61 12.06 0.48
CA GLY A 70 -5.77 12.82 -0.76
C GLY A 70 -6.61 12.11 -1.83
N HIS A 71 -6.68 10.78 -1.84
CA HIS A 71 -7.51 10.04 -2.80
C HIS A 71 -9.02 10.32 -2.62
N LEU A 72 -9.45 10.77 -1.44
CA LEU A 72 -10.82 11.23 -1.19
C LEU A 72 -11.11 12.63 -1.75
N ARG A 73 -10.06 13.38 -2.11
CA ARG A 73 -10.11 14.79 -2.48
C ARG A 73 -9.20 15.03 -3.71
N PRO A 74 -9.68 14.78 -4.94
CA PRO A 74 -8.84 14.84 -6.12
C PRO A 74 -8.12 16.17 -6.32
N TYR A 75 -8.80 17.28 -6.05
CA TYR A 75 -8.19 18.60 -6.11
C TYR A 75 -7.06 18.75 -5.08
N GLY A 76 -7.28 18.32 -3.83
CA GLY A 76 -6.25 18.36 -2.79
C GLY A 76 -5.03 17.49 -3.08
N LEU A 77 -5.23 16.27 -3.61
CA LEU A 77 -4.11 15.44 -4.06
C LEU A 77 -3.41 16.08 -5.24
N TYR A 78 -4.14 16.58 -6.23
CA TYR A 78 -3.51 17.27 -7.36
C TYR A 78 -2.69 18.46 -6.87
N ARG A 79 -3.20 19.30 -5.96
CA ARG A 79 -2.59 20.57 -5.55
C ARG A 79 -1.45 20.42 -4.53
N PHE A 80 -1.68 19.64 -3.48
CA PHE A 80 -0.79 19.55 -2.31
C PHE A 80 0.05 18.28 -2.27
N ASP A 81 -0.39 17.17 -2.88
CA ASP A 81 0.41 15.95 -2.90
C ASP A 81 1.56 16.05 -3.89
N SER A 82 2.77 16.13 -3.36
CA SER A 82 4.01 16.21 -4.14
C SER A 82 4.72 14.86 -4.23
N LEU A 83 4.16 13.83 -3.59
CA LEU A 83 4.75 12.50 -3.47
C LEU A 83 4.31 11.58 -4.61
N PHE A 84 3.12 11.77 -5.17
CA PHE A 84 2.49 10.97 -6.24
C PHE A 84 2.22 9.49 -5.89
N VAL A 85 2.72 9.04 -4.74
CA VAL A 85 2.57 7.67 -4.25
C VAL A 85 1.64 7.59 -3.04
N SER A 86 1.29 8.72 -2.43
CA SER A 86 0.53 8.78 -1.16
C SER A 86 -0.87 8.16 -1.24
N TRP A 87 -1.44 8.03 -2.44
CA TRP A 87 -2.73 7.38 -2.67
C TRP A 87 -2.79 5.95 -2.12
N THR A 88 -1.67 5.22 -2.08
CA THR A 88 -1.65 3.87 -1.50
C THR A 88 -1.89 3.88 0.02
N LEU A 89 -1.47 4.95 0.72
CA LEU A 89 -1.73 5.14 2.14
C LEU A 89 -3.20 5.46 2.37
N THR A 90 -3.85 6.23 1.48
CA THR A 90 -5.31 6.43 1.53
C THR A 90 -6.05 5.11 1.37
N ILE A 91 -5.58 4.23 0.47
CA ILE A 91 -6.16 2.89 0.33
C ILE A 91 -5.92 2.04 1.59
N GLU A 92 -4.72 2.10 2.19
CA GLU A 92 -4.42 1.40 3.44
C GLU A 92 -5.33 1.86 4.58
N TRP A 93 -5.72 3.13 4.63
CA TRP A 93 -6.72 3.65 5.57
C TRP A 93 -8.07 2.92 5.48
N THR A 94 -8.54 2.61 4.28
CA THR A 94 -9.79 1.84 4.11
C THR A 94 -9.70 0.47 4.77
N TRP A 95 -8.51 -0.13 4.76
CA TRP A 95 -8.27 -1.42 5.40
C TRP A 95 -8.14 -1.31 6.92
N TYR A 96 -7.55 -0.23 7.45
CA TYR A 96 -7.61 0.03 8.89
C TYR A 96 -9.07 0.09 9.36
N LEU A 97 -9.95 0.77 8.64
CA LEU A 97 -11.35 0.87 9.04
C LEU A 97 -12.12 -0.46 8.86
N GLY A 98 -11.86 -1.19 7.78
CA GLY A 98 -12.57 -2.44 7.46
C GLY A 98 -12.13 -3.65 8.26
N LEU A 99 -10.84 -3.78 8.60
CA LEU A 99 -10.29 -4.97 9.23
C LEU A 99 -10.95 -5.34 10.57
N PRO A 100 -11.21 -4.41 11.51
CA PRO A 100 -11.90 -4.73 12.77
C PRO A 100 -13.30 -5.32 12.56
N LEU A 101 -14.04 -4.79 11.58
CA LEU A 101 -15.38 -5.26 11.24
C LEU A 101 -15.33 -6.67 10.65
N LEU A 102 -14.39 -6.92 9.73
CA LEU A 102 -14.16 -8.24 9.14
C LEU A 102 -13.72 -9.26 10.20
N ALA A 103 -12.82 -8.88 11.11
CA ALA A 103 -12.36 -9.74 12.19
C ALA A 103 -13.50 -10.08 13.17
N TRP A 104 -14.32 -9.09 13.53
CA TRP A 104 -15.50 -9.29 14.37
C TRP A 104 -16.53 -10.22 13.72
N ALA A 105 -16.81 -10.04 12.43
CA ALA A 105 -17.71 -10.92 11.68
C ALA A 105 -17.13 -12.34 11.54
N ALA A 106 -15.82 -12.48 11.32
CA ALA A 106 -15.13 -13.76 11.28
C ALA A 106 -15.27 -14.50 12.62
N ALA A 107 -15.09 -13.81 13.74
CA ALA A 107 -15.24 -14.39 15.08
C ALA A 107 -16.68 -14.88 15.34
N ARG A 108 -17.69 -14.14 14.87
CA ARG A 108 -19.11 -14.50 14.97
C ARG A 108 -19.50 -15.70 14.08
N SER A 109 -18.74 -15.97 13.03
CA SER A 109 -19.07 -17.03 12.05
C SER A 109 -18.90 -18.46 12.59
N GLY A 110 -18.15 -18.65 13.67
CA GLY A 110 -17.74 -19.98 14.19
C GLY A 110 -16.83 -20.79 13.25
N ARG A 111 -16.58 -20.33 12.01
CA ARG A 111 -15.76 -20.99 11.00
C ARG A 111 -14.85 -19.97 10.31
N PRO A 112 -13.85 -19.40 11.00
CA PRO A 112 -13.10 -18.23 10.56
C PRO A 112 -12.47 -18.43 9.19
N VAL A 113 -11.84 -19.59 8.92
CA VAL A 113 -11.21 -19.83 7.61
C VAL A 113 -12.22 -19.79 6.46
N ARG A 114 -13.44 -20.33 6.64
CA ARG A 114 -14.49 -20.28 5.61
C ARG A 114 -14.99 -18.86 5.40
N PHE A 115 -15.12 -18.08 6.48
CA PHE A 115 -15.46 -16.66 6.39
C PHE A 115 -14.42 -15.89 5.58
N TRP A 116 -13.12 -16.05 5.89
CA TRP A 116 -12.05 -15.36 5.17
C TRP A 116 -11.93 -15.79 3.71
N CYS A 117 -12.19 -17.06 3.39
CA CYS A 117 -12.32 -17.52 2.00
C CYS A 117 -13.48 -16.80 1.28
N ALA A 118 -14.66 -16.75 1.89
CA ALA A 118 -15.83 -16.08 1.32
C ALA A 118 -15.59 -14.57 1.14
N ALA A 119 -14.96 -13.92 2.14
CA ALA A 119 -14.59 -12.51 2.07
C ALA A 119 -13.57 -12.23 0.97
N ALA A 120 -12.57 -13.11 0.78
CA ALA A 120 -11.60 -12.98 -0.31
C ALA A 120 -12.24 -13.16 -1.69
N ILE A 121 -13.16 -14.12 -1.85
CA ILE A 121 -13.92 -14.30 -3.10
C ILE A 121 -14.81 -13.08 -3.37
N ALA A 122 -15.55 -12.61 -2.37
CA ALA A 122 -16.40 -11.42 -2.49
C ALA A 122 -15.58 -10.18 -2.86
N ALA A 123 -14.41 -9.99 -2.24
CA ALA A 123 -13.50 -8.90 -2.57
C ALA A 123 -12.93 -9.04 -3.99
N ALA A 124 -12.58 -10.25 -4.44
CA ALA A 124 -12.13 -10.49 -5.81
C ALA A 124 -13.20 -10.14 -6.84
N VAL A 125 -14.45 -10.59 -6.63
CA VAL A 125 -15.59 -10.25 -7.49
C VAL A 125 -15.83 -8.74 -7.49
N LEU A 126 -15.87 -8.11 -6.32
CA LEU A 126 -16.08 -6.67 -6.20
C LEU A 126 -14.98 -5.86 -6.87
N SER A 127 -13.71 -6.21 -6.66
CA SER A 127 -12.57 -5.56 -7.31
C SER A 127 -12.64 -5.69 -8.83
N HIS A 128 -12.97 -6.88 -9.34
CA HIS A 128 -13.09 -7.11 -10.77
C HIS A 128 -14.25 -6.31 -11.38
N LEU A 129 -15.45 -6.35 -10.79
CA LEU A 129 -16.61 -5.58 -11.24
C LEU A 129 -16.37 -4.07 -11.18
N TRP A 130 -15.68 -3.60 -10.13
CA TRP A 130 -15.29 -2.19 -10.01
C TRP A 130 -14.39 -1.76 -11.16
N VAL A 131 -13.32 -2.52 -11.44
CA VAL A 131 -12.37 -2.19 -12.51
C VAL A 131 -13.07 -2.23 -13.87
N MET A 132 -13.93 -3.21 -14.13
CA MET A 132 -14.75 -3.23 -15.35
C MET A 132 -15.65 -2.00 -15.48
N ALA A 133 -16.36 -1.62 -14.41
CA ALA A 133 -17.22 -0.45 -14.42
C ALA A 133 -16.43 0.85 -14.62
N ALA A 134 -15.26 0.96 -13.97
CA ALA A 134 -14.34 2.08 -14.13
C ALA A 134 -13.84 2.16 -15.58
N GLN A 135 -13.28 1.09 -16.14
CA GLN A 135 -12.75 1.05 -17.51
C GLN A 135 -13.83 1.33 -18.56
N ALA A 136 -15.09 0.96 -18.31
CA ALA A 136 -16.23 1.29 -19.16
C ALA A 136 -16.76 2.72 -18.99
N GLY A 137 -16.12 3.57 -18.18
CA GLY A 137 -16.53 4.96 -17.93
C GLY A 137 -17.80 5.13 -17.10
N ARG A 138 -18.33 4.04 -16.52
CA ARG A 138 -19.62 4.06 -15.78
C ARG A 138 -19.54 4.81 -14.44
N LEU A 139 -18.32 5.08 -13.96
CA LEU A 139 -18.05 5.74 -12.69
C LEU A 139 -17.56 7.19 -12.86
N ASP A 140 -17.47 7.70 -14.09
CA ASP A 140 -16.86 9.00 -14.39
C ASP A 140 -17.66 10.17 -13.79
N GLY A 141 -18.97 10.00 -13.64
CA GLY A 141 -19.84 10.99 -12.99
C GLY A 141 -19.48 11.29 -11.53
N VAL A 142 -18.82 10.36 -10.82
CA VAL A 142 -18.44 10.53 -9.40
C VAL A 142 -17.41 11.64 -9.21
N TYR A 143 -16.53 11.84 -10.20
CA TYR A 143 -15.41 12.78 -10.11
C TYR A 143 -15.37 13.83 -11.23
N ALA A 144 -16.40 13.87 -12.08
CA ALA A 144 -16.48 14.79 -13.22
C ALA A 144 -16.25 16.26 -12.81
N GLU A 145 -16.89 16.72 -11.74
CA GLU A 145 -16.77 18.11 -11.27
C GLU A 145 -15.37 18.42 -10.68
N PRO A 146 -14.83 17.63 -9.74
CA PRO A 146 -13.44 17.81 -9.27
C PRO A 146 -12.38 17.77 -10.38
N PHE A 147 -12.52 16.89 -11.38
CA PHE A 147 -11.54 16.78 -12.45
C PHE A 147 -11.53 17.99 -13.38
N ARG A 148 -12.71 18.54 -13.70
CA ARG A 148 -12.81 19.78 -14.49
C ARG A 148 -12.12 20.97 -13.81
N ARG A 149 -12.10 21.02 -12.48
CA ARG A 149 -11.36 22.05 -11.72
C ARG A 149 -9.84 21.90 -11.82
N ILE A 150 -9.35 20.69 -12.11
CA ILE A 150 -7.92 20.41 -12.21
C ILE A 150 -7.40 20.76 -13.60
N THR A 151 -8.05 20.24 -14.65
CA THR A 151 -7.62 20.44 -16.03
C THR A 151 -8.77 20.24 -17.02
N PRO A 152 -8.84 21.06 -18.09
CA PRO A 152 -9.75 20.84 -19.20
C PRO A 152 -9.21 19.87 -20.26
N ASP A 153 -7.92 19.47 -20.19
CA ASP A 153 -7.28 18.60 -21.18
C ASP A 153 -7.79 17.15 -21.10
N PRO A 154 -8.36 16.58 -22.19
CA PRO A 154 -8.85 15.20 -22.22
C PRO A 154 -7.80 14.14 -21.84
N ALA A 155 -6.53 14.31 -22.24
CA ALA A 155 -5.49 13.33 -21.94
C ALA A 155 -5.16 13.31 -20.43
N ALA A 156 -5.07 14.49 -19.82
CA ALA A 156 -4.89 14.61 -18.37
C ALA A 156 -6.12 14.12 -17.58
N LEU A 157 -7.34 14.31 -18.09
CA LEU A 157 -8.56 13.77 -17.50
C LEU A 157 -8.55 12.23 -17.47
N GLU A 158 -8.10 11.59 -18.54
CA GLU A 158 -7.97 10.13 -18.59
C GLU A 158 -6.95 9.61 -17.56
N ALA A 159 -5.81 10.29 -17.43
CA ALA A 159 -4.82 9.95 -16.40
C ALA A 159 -5.39 10.09 -14.97
N LEU A 160 -6.17 11.15 -14.70
CA LEU A 160 -6.87 11.32 -13.43
C LEU A 160 -7.91 10.22 -13.20
N ARG A 161 -8.69 9.85 -14.23
CA ARG A 161 -9.67 8.76 -14.16
C ARG A 161 -9.01 7.44 -13.78
N VAL A 162 -7.89 7.10 -14.41
CA VAL A 162 -7.13 5.91 -14.04
C VAL A 162 -6.64 5.99 -12.58
N ALA A 163 -6.06 7.12 -12.18
CA ALA A 163 -5.48 7.32 -10.85
C ALA A 163 -6.52 7.33 -9.71
N PHE A 164 -7.73 7.83 -9.95
CA PHE A 164 -8.75 8.04 -8.91
C PHE A 164 -9.91 7.05 -8.96
N VAL A 165 -10.22 6.52 -10.14
CA VAL A 165 -11.39 5.65 -10.33
C VAL A 165 -10.94 4.21 -10.53
N THR A 166 -10.09 3.96 -11.53
CA THR A 166 -9.69 2.59 -11.89
C THR A 166 -8.90 1.91 -10.77
N VAL A 167 -7.93 2.61 -10.17
CA VAL A 167 -7.09 2.03 -9.11
C VAL A 167 -7.57 2.32 -7.68
N ALA A 168 -8.80 2.81 -7.52
CA ALA A 168 -9.40 3.16 -6.23
C ALA A 168 -9.43 1.98 -5.23
N ALA A 169 -9.74 2.28 -3.98
CA ALA A 169 -9.72 1.28 -2.90
C ALA A 169 -10.48 -0.03 -3.23
N PRO A 170 -11.70 -0.03 -3.82
CA PRO A 170 -12.39 -1.27 -4.17
C PRO A 170 -11.62 -2.14 -5.16
N ALA A 171 -10.87 -1.56 -6.10
CA ALA A 171 -10.01 -2.30 -7.02
C ALA A 171 -8.83 -2.99 -6.32
N GLN A 172 -8.45 -2.52 -5.12
CA GLN A 172 -7.28 -3.02 -4.39
C GLN A 172 -7.64 -3.95 -3.21
N TRP A 173 -8.89 -3.99 -2.78
CA TRP A 173 -9.29 -4.78 -1.61
C TRP A 173 -8.99 -6.28 -1.74
N THR A 174 -9.10 -6.84 -2.96
CA THR A 174 -8.72 -8.24 -3.22
C THR A 174 -7.31 -8.57 -2.72
N TYR A 175 -6.32 -7.69 -2.92
CA TYR A 175 -4.93 -7.93 -2.49
C TYR A 175 -4.80 -7.99 -0.97
N PHE A 176 -5.45 -7.08 -0.25
CA PHE A 176 -5.50 -7.11 1.21
C PHE A 176 -6.13 -8.40 1.72
N LEU A 177 -7.24 -8.82 1.11
CA LEU A 177 -7.94 -10.04 1.52
C LEU A 177 -7.15 -11.31 1.22
N ILE A 178 -6.43 -11.37 0.10
CA ILE A 178 -5.51 -12.46 -0.21
C ILE A 178 -4.44 -12.56 0.88
N GLY A 179 -3.80 -11.44 1.23
CA GLY A 179 -2.80 -11.40 2.31
C GLY A 179 -3.38 -11.82 3.67
N ALA A 180 -4.56 -11.32 4.02
CA ALA A 180 -5.27 -11.69 5.25
C ALA A 180 -5.62 -13.19 5.28
N LEU A 181 -6.14 -13.73 4.18
CA LEU A 181 -6.44 -15.16 4.04
C LEU A 181 -5.17 -16.01 4.17
N MET A 182 -4.05 -15.58 3.58
CA MET A 182 -2.76 -16.28 3.74
C MET A 182 -2.30 -16.33 5.20
N ARG A 183 -2.56 -15.29 5.99
CA ARG A 183 -2.24 -15.26 7.41
C ARG A 183 -3.16 -16.18 8.23
N VAL A 184 -4.46 -16.18 7.94
CA VAL A 184 -5.46 -17.00 8.64
C VAL A 184 -5.32 -18.48 8.29
N ALA A 185 -5.03 -18.79 7.03
CA ALA A 185 -4.82 -20.14 6.53
C ALA A 185 -3.33 -20.53 6.47
N GLN A 186 -2.48 -19.91 7.31
CA GLN A 186 -1.02 -20.06 7.24
C GLN A 186 -0.54 -21.52 7.21
N ASP A 187 -1.19 -22.42 7.95
CA ASP A 187 -0.81 -23.84 8.01
C ASP A 187 -1.05 -24.54 6.65
N ARG A 188 -2.13 -24.16 5.96
CA ARG A 188 -2.42 -24.65 4.60
C ARG A 188 -1.54 -23.99 3.55
N VAL A 189 -1.20 -22.71 3.74
CA VAL A 189 -0.24 -22.03 2.88
C VAL A 189 1.14 -22.68 3.01
N ALA A 190 1.51 -23.09 4.23
CA ALA A 190 2.75 -23.80 4.52
C ALA A 190 2.79 -25.24 3.97
N SER A 191 1.67 -25.81 3.52
CA SER A 191 1.66 -27.08 2.80
C SER A 191 1.77 -26.93 1.28
N ILE A 192 1.69 -25.71 0.72
CA ILE A 192 1.81 -25.48 -0.72
C ILE A 192 3.26 -25.74 -1.17
N PRO A 193 3.51 -26.64 -2.13
CA PRO A 193 4.86 -26.92 -2.59
C PRO A 193 5.45 -25.71 -3.32
N VAL A 194 6.73 -25.44 -3.08
CA VAL A 194 7.45 -24.28 -3.60
C VAL A 194 7.37 -24.20 -5.13
N TRP A 195 7.56 -25.32 -5.83
CA TRP A 195 7.52 -25.34 -7.30
C TRP A 195 6.15 -24.90 -7.85
N ALA A 196 5.05 -25.26 -7.18
CA ALA A 196 3.71 -24.84 -7.62
C ALA A 196 3.50 -23.35 -7.41
N ALA A 197 3.98 -22.81 -6.28
CA ALA A 197 3.94 -21.38 -6.01
C ALA A 197 4.79 -20.58 -7.02
N VAL A 198 5.98 -21.07 -7.38
CA VAL A 198 6.83 -20.50 -8.45
C VAL A 198 6.11 -20.55 -9.79
N LEU A 199 5.54 -21.70 -10.16
CA LEU A 199 4.84 -21.86 -11.44
C LEU A 199 3.67 -20.87 -11.56
N VAL A 200 2.84 -20.76 -10.53
CA VAL A 200 1.73 -19.79 -10.49
C VAL A 200 2.25 -18.36 -10.61
N ALA A 201 3.31 -18.01 -9.89
CA ALA A 201 3.91 -16.67 -9.98
C ALA A 201 4.45 -16.39 -11.39
N LEU A 202 5.17 -17.34 -12.02
CA LEU A 202 5.72 -17.18 -13.37
C LEU A 202 4.62 -17.04 -14.42
N VAL A 203 3.56 -17.86 -14.34
CA VAL A 203 2.45 -17.81 -15.31
C VAL A 203 1.68 -16.49 -15.22
N LEU A 204 1.40 -16.01 -14.01
CA LEU A 204 0.54 -14.83 -13.81
C LEU A 204 1.29 -13.50 -13.74
N LEU A 205 2.60 -13.51 -13.50
CA LEU A 205 3.43 -12.31 -13.41
C LEU A 205 4.46 -12.20 -14.55
N GLY A 206 4.72 -13.28 -15.30
CA GLY A 206 5.71 -13.28 -16.38
C GLY A 206 5.33 -12.36 -17.53
N ASP A 207 4.04 -12.25 -17.85
CA ASP A 207 3.50 -11.27 -18.79
C ASP A 207 2.24 -10.62 -18.20
N PRO A 208 2.41 -9.53 -17.43
CA PRO A 208 1.29 -8.83 -16.81
C PRO A 208 0.31 -8.25 -17.84
N ALA A 209 0.79 -7.83 -19.01
CA ALA A 209 -0.04 -7.25 -20.06
C ALA A 209 -0.97 -8.30 -20.66
N ARG A 210 -0.43 -9.49 -20.96
CA ARG A 210 -1.25 -10.63 -21.40
C ARG A 210 -2.23 -11.09 -20.32
N THR A 211 -1.79 -11.11 -19.06
CA THR A 211 -2.65 -11.48 -17.93
C THR A 211 -3.82 -10.51 -17.76
N ALA A 212 -3.55 -9.21 -17.91
CA ALA A 212 -4.56 -8.16 -17.93
C ALA A 212 -5.53 -8.30 -19.11
N ALA A 213 -5.00 -8.52 -20.31
CA ALA A 213 -5.81 -8.72 -21.52
C ALA A 213 -6.76 -9.92 -21.39
N LEU A 214 -6.26 -11.06 -20.90
CA LEU A 214 -7.08 -12.26 -20.66
C LEU A 214 -8.14 -12.05 -19.58
N SER A 215 -7.81 -11.28 -18.55
CA SER A 215 -8.72 -10.98 -17.45
C SER A 215 -9.69 -9.83 -17.77
N GLY A 216 -9.52 -9.12 -18.89
CA GLY A 216 -10.32 -7.96 -19.27
C GLY A 216 -10.29 -6.79 -18.28
N THR A 217 -9.33 -6.76 -17.35
CA THR A 217 -9.24 -5.77 -16.27
C THR A 217 -7.78 -5.43 -15.99
N ASP A 218 -7.49 -4.21 -15.53
CA ASP A 218 -6.19 -3.83 -14.99
C ASP A 218 -6.41 -2.76 -13.92
N PRO A 219 -6.16 -3.03 -12.62
CA PRO A 219 -5.52 -4.22 -12.04
C PRO A 219 -6.38 -5.51 -12.08
N THR A 220 -5.74 -6.69 -12.05
CA THR A 220 -6.45 -7.99 -12.08
C THR A 220 -6.38 -8.76 -10.77
N VAL A 221 -7.38 -9.61 -10.51
CA VAL A 221 -7.30 -10.59 -9.42
C VAL A 221 -6.17 -11.60 -9.66
N ALA A 222 -5.89 -11.93 -10.93
CA ALA A 222 -4.85 -12.87 -11.34
C ALA A 222 -3.45 -12.43 -10.88
N THR A 223 -3.09 -11.15 -11.02
CA THR A 223 -1.81 -10.66 -10.48
C THR A 223 -1.74 -10.80 -8.97
N GLY A 224 -2.86 -10.66 -8.25
CA GLY A 224 -2.94 -10.92 -6.81
C GLY A 224 -2.61 -12.37 -6.43
N ILE A 225 -3.11 -13.33 -7.22
CA ILE A 225 -2.81 -14.76 -7.06
C ILE A 225 -1.33 -15.04 -7.39
N GLY A 226 -0.81 -14.44 -8.47
CA GLY A 226 0.61 -14.53 -8.82
C GLY A 226 1.52 -13.99 -7.71
N LEU A 227 1.18 -12.83 -7.15
CA LEU A 227 1.89 -12.23 -6.01
C LEU A 227 1.77 -13.06 -4.74
N ALA A 228 0.66 -13.75 -4.51
CA ALA A 228 0.54 -14.71 -3.41
C ALA A 228 1.54 -15.87 -3.59
N GLY A 229 1.69 -16.40 -4.80
CA GLY A 229 2.71 -17.41 -5.13
C GLY A 229 4.13 -16.92 -4.82
N LEU A 230 4.46 -15.68 -5.23
CA LEU A 230 5.74 -15.05 -4.89
C LEU A 230 5.90 -14.86 -3.37
N PHE A 231 4.83 -14.48 -2.67
CA PHE A 231 4.85 -14.26 -1.24
C PHE A 231 5.02 -15.57 -0.44
N VAL A 232 4.50 -16.70 -0.93
CA VAL A 232 4.81 -18.03 -0.35
C VAL A 232 6.32 -18.26 -0.33
N LEU A 233 7.05 -17.90 -1.38
CA LEU A 233 8.51 -18.04 -1.42
C LEU A 233 9.17 -17.20 -0.33
N ALA A 234 8.71 -15.96 -0.15
CA ALA A 234 9.20 -15.09 0.91
C ALA A 234 8.96 -15.69 2.32
N LEU A 235 7.83 -16.39 2.52
CA LEU A 235 7.53 -17.09 3.78
C LEU A 235 8.40 -18.35 4.01
N ARG A 236 9.03 -18.91 2.97
CA ARG A 236 9.95 -20.06 3.09
C ARG A 236 11.39 -19.65 3.40
N VAL A 237 11.71 -18.38 3.27
CA VAL A 237 13.05 -17.88 3.58
C VAL A 237 13.32 -18.08 5.08
N PRO A 238 14.39 -18.82 5.46
CA PRO A 238 14.73 -19.01 6.87
C PRO A 238 14.99 -17.68 7.58
N ALA A 239 14.49 -17.56 8.81
CA ALA A 239 14.82 -16.43 9.66
C ALA A 239 16.33 -16.36 9.87
N GLY A 240 16.97 -15.27 9.44
CA GLY A 240 18.42 -15.08 9.56
C GLY A 240 19.26 -15.53 8.36
N ALA A 241 18.64 -15.78 7.20
CA ALA A 241 19.34 -16.02 5.94
C ALA A 241 20.35 -14.89 5.62
N ARG A 242 21.65 -15.11 5.95
CA ARG A 242 22.71 -14.10 5.82
C ARG A 242 22.96 -13.64 4.38
N TRP A 243 22.67 -14.49 3.40
CA TRP A 243 22.76 -14.15 1.97
C TRP A 243 21.73 -13.10 1.54
N LEU A 244 20.64 -12.92 2.30
CA LEU A 244 19.66 -11.85 2.11
C LEU A 244 19.94 -10.62 2.96
N LEU A 245 21.03 -10.56 3.70
CA LEU A 245 21.37 -9.40 4.52
C LEU A 245 21.44 -8.09 3.71
N PRO A 246 21.98 -8.05 2.48
CA PRO A 246 21.89 -6.86 1.63
C PRO A 246 20.43 -6.47 1.34
N LEU A 247 19.58 -7.44 1.03
CA LEU A 247 18.17 -7.22 0.77
C LEU A 247 17.41 -6.74 2.02
N HIS A 248 17.75 -7.25 3.21
CA HIS A 248 17.21 -6.76 4.47
C HIS A 248 17.58 -5.29 4.71
N ARG A 249 18.84 -4.89 4.46
CA ARG A 249 19.26 -3.48 4.60
C ARG A 249 18.53 -2.56 3.62
N VAL A 250 18.32 -3.01 2.39
CA VAL A 250 17.48 -2.27 1.41
C VAL A 250 16.02 -2.23 1.87
N GLY A 251 15.53 -3.32 2.46
CA GLY A 251 14.21 -3.41 3.09
C GLY A 251 14.02 -2.44 4.24
N ASP A 252 15.06 -2.17 5.04
CA ASP A 252 15.01 -1.16 6.10
C ASP A 252 14.84 0.26 5.56
N LEU A 253 15.36 0.53 4.35
CA LEU A 253 15.19 1.80 3.63
C LEU A 253 13.94 1.84 2.75
N SER A 254 13.16 0.77 2.67
CA SER A 254 12.07 0.62 1.70
C SER A 254 11.03 1.72 1.80
N TYR A 255 10.68 2.16 3.01
CA TYR A 255 9.66 3.19 3.21
C TYR A 255 10.14 4.60 2.81
N PRO A 256 11.33 5.06 3.24
CA PRO A 256 11.91 6.31 2.74
C PRO A 256 12.16 6.33 1.24
N LEU A 257 12.67 5.23 0.69
CA LEU A 257 12.87 5.08 -0.74
C LEU A 257 11.54 5.18 -1.48
N TYR A 258 10.51 4.50 -0.99
CA TYR A 258 9.16 4.57 -1.54
C TYR A 258 8.60 6.00 -1.58
N LEU A 259 8.75 6.78 -0.51
CA LEU A 259 8.24 8.16 -0.47
C LEU A 259 9.02 9.10 -1.41
N LEU A 260 10.34 8.97 -1.48
CA LEU A 260 11.19 9.97 -2.12
C LEU A 260 11.56 9.66 -3.58
N HIS A 261 11.41 8.42 -4.05
CA HIS A 261 11.89 8.05 -5.38
C HIS A 261 11.24 8.88 -6.50
N VAL A 262 9.92 9.10 -6.48
CA VAL A 262 9.23 9.90 -7.51
C VAL A 262 9.63 11.38 -7.45
N PRO A 263 9.46 12.11 -6.33
CA PRO A 263 9.76 13.54 -6.30
C PRO A 263 11.23 13.85 -6.58
N VAL A 264 12.17 13.02 -6.10
CA VAL A 264 13.60 13.18 -6.41
C VAL A 264 13.87 12.93 -7.89
N THR A 265 13.28 11.88 -8.48
CA THR A 265 13.39 11.61 -9.92
C THR A 265 12.85 12.77 -10.73
N MET A 266 11.67 13.29 -10.40
CA MET A 266 11.05 14.42 -11.10
C MET A 266 11.92 15.68 -11.01
N ALA A 267 12.42 16.00 -9.82
CA ALA A 267 13.29 17.16 -9.63
C ALA A 267 14.57 17.09 -10.47
N ILE A 268 15.17 15.91 -10.63
CA ILE A 268 16.39 15.74 -11.44
C ILE A 268 16.06 15.72 -12.93
N VAL A 269 15.03 14.97 -13.36
CA VAL A 269 14.67 14.82 -14.78
C VAL A 269 14.24 16.13 -15.41
N GLN A 270 13.64 17.04 -14.63
CA GLN A 270 13.27 18.39 -15.10
C GLN A 270 14.49 19.31 -15.34
N ARG A 271 15.67 18.98 -14.80
CA ARG A 271 16.85 19.84 -14.81
C ARG A 271 18.04 19.24 -15.56
N VAL A 272 18.05 17.92 -15.77
CA VAL A 272 19.16 17.17 -16.36
C VAL A 272 18.67 16.41 -17.59
N ALA A 273 19.38 16.60 -18.70
CA ALA A 273 19.08 15.95 -19.98
C ALA A 273 19.19 14.41 -19.91
N PRO A 274 18.50 13.68 -20.80
CA PRO A 274 18.65 12.22 -20.90
C PRO A 274 20.08 11.75 -21.11
N GLY A 275 20.55 10.85 -20.24
CA GLY A 275 21.88 10.26 -20.34
C GLY A 275 22.29 9.48 -19.08
N PRO A 276 23.46 8.82 -19.10
CA PRO A 276 23.96 8.03 -17.98
C PRO A 276 24.17 8.86 -16.70
N MET A 277 24.58 10.12 -16.85
CA MET A 277 24.72 11.05 -15.71
C MET A 277 23.38 11.27 -15.00
N ARG A 278 22.29 11.49 -15.74
CA ARG A 278 20.95 11.64 -15.14
C ARG A 278 20.55 10.42 -14.34
N THR A 279 20.76 9.23 -14.90
CA THR A 279 20.47 7.97 -14.20
C THR A 279 21.31 7.83 -12.93
N ALA A 280 22.61 8.11 -13.01
CA ALA A 280 23.50 8.08 -11.85
C ALA A 280 23.06 9.07 -10.75
N LEU A 281 22.70 10.30 -11.12
CA LEU A 281 22.19 11.31 -10.19
C LEU A 281 20.85 10.91 -9.56
N VAL A 282 19.94 10.31 -10.32
CA VAL A 282 18.67 9.79 -9.78
C VAL A 282 18.92 8.68 -8.77
N CYS A 283 19.72 7.67 -9.13
CA CYS A 283 20.05 6.58 -8.21
C CYS A 283 20.71 7.11 -6.94
N LEU A 284 21.74 7.95 -7.08
CA LEU A 284 22.46 8.52 -5.93
C LEU A 284 21.56 9.40 -5.08
N GLY A 285 20.81 10.32 -5.70
CA GLY A 285 19.93 11.26 -5.02
C GLY A 285 18.84 10.55 -4.23
N VAL A 286 18.18 9.55 -4.82
CA VAL A 286 17.14 8.75 -4.15
C VAL A 286 17.74 7.98 -2.98
N THR A 287 18.88 7.31 -3.17
CA THR A 287 19.53 6.53 -2.10
C THR A 287 19.99 7.41 -0.95
N VAL A 288 20.64 8.55 -1.23
CA VAL A 288 21.11 9.48 -0.19
C VAL A 288 19.94 10.09 0.56
N ALA A 289 18.92 10.60 -0.14
CA ALA A 289 17.75 11.19 0.50
C ALA A 289 16.99 10.17 1.37
N ALA A 290 16.82 8.94 0.87
CA ALA A 290 16.21 7.85 1.63
C ALA A 290 17.02 7.48 2.88
N ALA A 291 18.36 7.40 2.77
CA ALA A 291 19.25 7.08 3.88
C ALA A 291 19.22 8.17 4.97
N LEU A 292 19.22 9.45 4.58
CA LEU A 292 19.09 10.57 5.51
C LEU A 292 17.75 10.54 6.24
N MET A 293 16.64 10.39 5.51
CA MET A 293 15.32 10.33 6.12
C MET A 293 15.15 9.11 7.03
N HIS A 294 15.70 7.96 6.63
CA HIS A 294 15.72 6.76 7.48
C HIS A 294 16.44 7.03 8.81
N ARG A 295 17.65 7.60 8.74
CA ARG A 295 18.49 7.82 9.91
C ARG A 295 17.90 8.86 10.87
N PHE A 296 17.43 9.99 10.34
CA PHE A 296 17.05 11.16 11.14
C PHE A 296 15.57 11.21 11.49
N VAL A 297 14.70 10.53 10.75
CA VAL A 297 13.24 10.58 10.96
C VAL A 297 12.68 9.21 11.28
N GLU A 298 12.94 8.20 10.45
CA GLU A 298 12.32 6.89 10.59
C GLU A 298 12.80 6.12 11.84
N LEU A 299 14.11 6.05 12.09
CA LEU A 299 14.65 5.33 13.25
C LEU A 299 14.18 5.92 14.59
N PRO A 300 14.24 7.25 14.83
CA PRO A 300 13.71 7.85 16.06
C PRO A 300 12.22 7.59 16.27
N THR A 301 11.42 7.72 15.21
CA THR A 301 9.96 7.58 15.28
C THR A 301 9.53 6.13 15.46
N ARG A 302 10.23 5.18 14.83
CA ARG A 302 10.06 3.74 15.10
C ARG A 302 10.37 3.40 16.55
N ALA A 303 11.44 3.95 17.12
CA ALA A 303 11.78 3.75 18.53
C ALA A 303 10.69 4.33 19.46
N ALA A 304 10.17 5.52 19.17
CA ALA A 304 9.07 6.13 19.92
C ALA A 304 7.79 5.29 19.86
N GLY A 305 7.39 4.83 18.66
CA GLY A 305 6.22 3.98 18.46
C GLY A 305 6.34 2.63 19.17
N ALA A 306 7.53 2.04 19.21
CA ALA A 306 7.80 0.80 19.95
C ALA A 306 7.65 0.98 21.46
N ARG A 307 8.02 2.13 22.03
CA ARG A 307 7.81 2.44 23.46
C ARG A 307 6.33 2.58 23.80
N LEU A 308 5.54 3.24 22.95
CA LEU A 308 4.10 3.38 23.11
C LEU A 308 3.39 2.01 23.10
N ALA A 309 3.84 1.13 22.22
CA ALA A 309 3.30 -0.22 22.06
C ALA A 309 3.52 -1.14 23.26
N ARG A 310 4.59 -0.96 24.05
CA ARG A 310 4.91 -1.81 25.20
C ARG A 310 4.03 -1.53 26.43
N ARG A 311 3.20 -0.49 26.41
CA ARG A 311 2.36 -0.04 27.54
C ARG A 311 0.88 -0.45 27.46
N GLY A 312 0.50 -1.38 26.58
CA GLY A 312 -0.90 -1.77 26.36
C GLY A 312 -1.27 -3.19 26.84
N PRO A 313 -2.44 -3.40 27.47
CA PRO A 313 -2.97 -4.75 27.77
C PRO A 313 -3.41 -5.52 26.50
N ARG A 314 -3.50 -6.86 26.59
CA ARG A 314 -3.57 -7.84 25.47
C ARG A 314 -4.93 -7.93 24.72
N ALA A 315 -4.80 -8.19 23.40
CA ALA A 315 -5.69 -8.73 22.33
C ALA A 315 -7.05 -8.09 21.92
N ILE A 316 -7.31 -8.05 20.59
CA ILE A 316 -8.62 -7.79 19.92
C ILE A 316 -9.16 -9.06 19.22
N ILE A 317 -8.28 -9.92 18.71
CA ILE A 317 -8.65 -11.09 17.92
C ILE A 317 -8.14 -12.33 18.62
N ASP A 318 -9.05 -13.18 19.12
CA ASP A 318 -8.72 -14.55 19.50
C ASP A 318 -8.74 -15.43 18.25
N VAL A 319 -7.62 -15.41 17.51
CA VAL A 319 -7.32 -16.50 16.58
C VAL A 319 -6.78 -17.65 17.44
N PRO A 320 -7.37 -18.86 17.40
CA PRO A 320 -6.86 -19.99 18.15
C PRO A 320 -5.40 -20.22 17.76
N THR A 321 -4.49 -19.97 18.71
CA THR A 321 -3.10 -20.34 18.57
C THR A 321 -3.03 -21.84 18.81
N ASN A 322 -2.57 -22.59 17.81
CA ASN A 322 -2.23 -23.99 18.02
C ASN A 322 -1.05 -24.04 19.01
N PRO A 323 -1.18 -24.69 20.18
CA PRO A 323 -0.14 -24.71 21.19
C PRO A 323 0.96 -25.71 20.82
N ARG A 324 1.74 -25.44 19.77
CA ARG A 324 2.96 -26.20 19.47
C ARG A 324 4.02 -25.29 18.85
N GLY A 325 4.73 -24.60 19.74
CA GLY A 325 5.89 -23.77 19.40
C GLY A 325 7.06 -23.93 20.38
N ASP A 326 7.05 -24.97 21.23
CA ASP A 326 8.23 -25.43 21.96
C ASP A 326 8.55 -26.84 21.49
N ARG A 327 9.51 -26.92 20.56
CA ARG A 327 10.49 -28.00 20.33
C ARG A 327 11.35 -27.65 19.14
#